data_AF-A0AAQ1PEG4-F1
#
_entry.id   AF-A0AAQ1PEG4-F1
#
_cell.length_a   1.000
_cell.length_b   1.000
_cell.length_c   1.000
_cell.angle_alpha   90.00
_cell.angle_beta   90.00
_cell.angle_gamma   90.00
#
_symmetry.space_group_name_H-M   'P 1'
#
loop_
_entity.id
_entity.type
_entity.pdbx_description
1 polymer ?
#
loop_
_entity_poly.entity_id
_entity_poly.type
_entity_poly.pdbx_seq_one_letter_code
_entity_poly.pdbx_strand_id
1 'polypeptide(L)'
;MPELNLSKLHSDPHPLPHDATLVNRRPVYYIDARQAGYGQTAFNNAEHPQQQTEVKYIQADPNVRITLERTYPLGRRYRRNTQNSELLVFNVAPRALRSGEQQKRVRIAARECLLEVTINDAVFMVAAGTAEAIAIRLTDGNHHVVITEEVKKTVLIDMIGTGNTIETGAGIVHIDAHTGTHQILVGSGPVLVDKGDAIVNVTGHCLLGHASSMSALYRNSENDAQLTQAVAAEHRALGSVGVQASGDEGFRQAVEDALVLMRKLPCGQALLAGLDDKAGQSGNPIIVTEALRHQLTTYTPSDKEEDEEEGHFIIDETRSSWGYSGGDLAYNPNWSTSAQLPLLDLYRCLCQGWNSMTGTVFPGQTEVEGKNGSYPVDNLLLQSIGLPTDCKFTFGSSLLNTNPSDFTENGLRRALQLELRTRP
;
A
#
# COMPACT_ATOMS: atom_id res chain seq x y z
N MET A 1 2.31 -14.47 -8.06
CA MET A 1 3.17 -13.29 -7.83
C MET A 1 3.28 -13.00 -6.33
N PRO A 2 4.08 -13.69 -5.55
CA PRO A 2 3.58 -14.08 -4.24
C PRO A 2 3.28 -13.01 -3.17
N GLU A 3 2.29 -13.33 -2.34
CA GLU A 3 1.82 -12.62 -1.13
C GLU A 3 3.02 -12.13 -0.31
N LEU A 4 2.91 -10.92 0.25
CA LEU A 4 3.53 -10.68 1.55
C LEU A 4 2.69 -11.48 2.55
N ASN A 5 2.97 -12.79 2.63
CA ASN A 5 2.31 -13.62 3.59
C ASN A 5 2.91 -13.29 4.95
N LEU A 6 2.28 -12.36 5.67
CA LEU A 6 2.64 -12.04 7.05
C LEU A 6 2.51 -13.28 7.96
N SER A 7 1.77 -14.32 7.54
CA SER A 7 1.72 -15.61 8.26
C SER A 7 3.01 -16.46 8.17
N LYS A 8 4.05 -16.02 7.43
CA LYS A 8 5.40 -16.66 7.42
C LYS A 8 6.46 -15.98 8.28
N LEU A 9 6.02 -15.29 9.31
CA LEU A 9 6.86 -14.95 10.47
C LEU A 9 7.35 -16.16 11.28
N HIS A 10 6.78 -17.33 11.06
CA HIS A 10 7.16 -18.57 11.75
C HIS A 10 8.37 -19.28 11.11
N SER A 11 9.47 -18.56 10.88
CA SER A 11 10.77 -19.24 10.86
C SER A 11 11.26 -19.34 12.30
N ASP A 12 11.52 -20.57 12.75
CA ASP A 12 12.09 -20.88 14.06
C ASP A 12 13.16 -19.86 14.44
N PRO A 13 13.18 -19.37 15.70
CA PRO A 13 14.22 -18.48 16.14
C PRO A 13 15.56 -19.22 16.04
N HIS A 14 16.38 -18.88 15.03
CA HIS A 14 17.79 -19.27 15.07
C HIS A 14 18.37 -18.82 16.43
N PRO A 15 19.11 -19.72 17.11
CA PRO A 15 19.60 -19.46 18.46
C PRO A 15 20.51 -18.24 18.45
N LEU A 16 20.34 -17.40 19.49
CA LEU A 16 21.18 -16.23 19.72
C LEU A 16 22.66 -16.65 19.74
N PRO A 17 23.58 -15.89 19.13
CA PRO A 17 24.98 -16.04 19.48
C PRO A 17 25.14 -15.75 20.98
N HIS A 18 25.67 -16.73 21.70
CA HIS A 18 25.91 -16.66 23.13
C HIS A 18 26.87 -15.51 23.49
N ASP A 19 26.57 -14.89 24.63
CA ASP A 19 27.39 -14.01 25.47
C ASP A 19 28.05 -12.79 24.80
N ALA A 20 27.37 -11.64 24.94
CA ALA A 20 28.02 -10.33 24.99
C ALA A 20 27.58 -9.59 26.27
N THR A 21 28.40 -9.73 27.30
CA THR A 21 28.33 -9.06 28.59
C THR A 21 28.67 -7.57 28.47
N LEU A 22 27.71 -6.75 28.04
CA LEU A 22 27.69 -5.30 28.31
C LEU A 22 26.24 -4.85 28.51
N VAL A 23 25.79 -4.83 29.77
CA VAL A 23 24.43 -4.40 30.14
C VAL A 23 24.36 -2.88 30.08
N ASN A 24 24.20 -2.33 28.87
CA ASN A 24 23.63 -1.00 28.74
C ASN A 24 22.13 -1.13 29.06
N ARG A 25 21.70 -0.54 30.18
CA ARG A 25 20.28 -0.60 30.62
C ARG A 25 19.34 0.19 29.70
N ARG A 26 19.87 1.09 28.86
CA ARG A 26 19.13 1.91 27.88
C ARG A 26 19.98 2.10 26.61
N PRO A 27 20.12 1.08 25.77
CA PRO A 27 20.94 1.19 24.57
C PRO A 27 20.30 2.13 23.56
N VAL A 28 21.15 2.91 22.86
CA VAL A 28 20.78 3.72 21.69
C VAL A 28 21.52 3.16 20.49
N TYR A 29 20.80 2.71 19.48
CA TYR A 29 21.35 2.16 18.24
C TYR A 29 21.06 3.11 17.08
N TYR A 30 22.00 3.23 16.14
CA TYR A 30 21.79 3.98 14.90
C TYR A 30 21.72 3.01 13.72
N ILE A 31 20.68 3.13 12.90
CA ILE A 31 20.37 2.24 11.79
C ILE A 31 20.32 3.03 10.48
N ASP A 32 21.21 2.68 9.56
CA ASP A 32 21.28 3.18 8.17
C ASP A 32 21.27 1.98 7.21
N ALA A 33 20.73 2.15 6.00
CA ALA A 33 20.75 1.18 4.90
C ALA A 33 22.16 0.63 4.59
N ARG A 34 23.21 1.40 4.91
CA ARG A 34 24.63 1.04 4.71
C ARG A 34 25.25 0.22 5.83
N GLN A 35 24.55 -0.01 6.95
CA GLN A 35 25.13 -0.67 8.12
C GLN A 35 25.58 -2.09 7.79
N ALA A 36 26.80 -2.48 8.22
CA ALA A 36 27.29 -3.84 8.06
C ALA A 36 26.44 -4.80 8.90
N GLY A 37 26.04 -5.94 8.31
CA GLY A 37 25.26 -6.98 8.98
C GLY A 37 25.62 -8.34 8.42
N TYR A 38 25.29 -9.41 9.14
CA TYR A 38 25.46 -10.77 8.63
C TYR A 38 24.25 -11.12 7.76
N GLY A 39 24.48 -11.32 6.45
CA GLY A 39 23.45 -11.80 5.53
C GLY A 39 23.21 -13.28 5.75
N GLN A 40 21.96 -13.68 5.98
CA GLN A 40 21.57 -15.08 5.94
C GLN A 40 20.80 -15.37 4.65
N THR A 41 20.91 -16.63 4.24
CA THR A 41 20.59 -17.13 2.91
C THR A 41 19.17 -16.79 2.48
N ALA A 42 19.07 -16.23 1.27
CA ALA A 42 17.81 -16.03 0.62
C ALA A 42 17.07 -17.36 0.45
N PHE A 43 15.87 -17.47 1.00
CA PHE A 43 15.08 -18.70 0.93
C PHE A 43 14.03 -18.62 -0.17
N ASN A 44 13.87 -19.73 -0.88
CA ASN A 44 12.76 -19.90 -1.80
C ASN A 44 11.52 -20.15 -0.95
N ASN A 45 10.55 -19.26 -1.07
CA ASN A 45 9.31 -19.43 -0.32
C ASN A 45 8.50 -20.58 -0.96
N ALA A 46 8.24 -21.65 -0.21
CA ALA A 46 7.62 -22.88 -0.73
C ALA A 46 6.17 -22.68 -1.23
N GLU A 47 5.45 -21.69 -0.72
CA GLU A 47 4.12 -21.30 -1.22
C GLU A 47 4.23 -20.42 -2.48
N HIS A 48 5.43 -19.94 -2.76
CA HIS A 48 5.73 -18.77 -3.57
C HIS A 48 7.02 -19.02 -4.36
N PRO A 49 7.09 -20.09 -5.19
CA PRO A 49 8.32 -20.55 -5.82
C PRO A 49 8.91 -19.53 -6.82
N GLN A 50 8.20 -18.44 -7.09
CA GLN A 50 8.59 -17.32 -7.95
C GLN A 50 9.09 -16.09 -7.16
N GLN A 51 9.33 -16.18 -5.85
CA GLN A 51 9.99 -15.12 -5.09
C GLN A 51 11.16 -15.62 -4.27
N GLN A 52 12.06 -14.69 -4.03
CA GLN A 52 13.20 -14.83 -3.16
C GLN A 52 13.18 -13.68 -2.15
N THR A 53 13.19 -14.01 -0.86
CA THR A 53 13.33 -13.02 0.22
C THR A 53 14.75 -13.09 0.76
N GLU A 54 15.42 -11.96 0.77
CA GLU A 54 16.71 -11.75 1.42
C GLU A 54 16.48 -11.14 2.81
N VAL A 55 17.06 -11.77 3.83
CA VAL A 55 16.99 -11.29 5.21
C VAL A 55 18.39 -10.94 5.68
N LYS A 56 18.59 -9.67 6.00
CA LYS A 56 19.83 -9.16 6.59
C LYS A 56 19.61 -8.85 8.06
N TYR A 57 20.35 -9.52 8.93
CA TYR A 57 20.30 -9.24 10.37
C TYR A 57 21.06 -7.95 10.66
N ILE A 58 20.39 -7.03 11.36
CA ILE A 58 20.95 -5.73 11.74
C ILE A 58 21.40 -5.76 13.20
N GLN A 59 20.49 -6.12 14.11
CA GLN A 59 20.73 -6.12 15.54
C GLN A 59 19.81 -7.13 16.23
N ALA A 60 20.27 -7.74 17.31
CA ALA A 60 19.41 -8.49 18.22
C ALA A 60 19.82 -8.18 19.67
N ASP A 61 18.82 -8.03 20.54
CA ASP A 61 18.99 -8.00 21.99
C ASP A 61 17.82 -8.77 22.65
N PRO A 62 17.77 -8.90 24.00
CA PRO A 62 16.71 -9.65 24.66
C PRO A 62 15.28 -9.11 24.47
N ASN A 63 15.11 -7.87 23.99
CA ASN A 63 13.81 -7.24 23.77
C ASN A 63 13.38 -7.26 22.31
N VAL A 64 14.32 -7.23 21.37
CA VAL A 64 13.99 -7.11 19.94
C VAL A 64 15.04 -7.75 19.04
N ARG A 65 14.56 -8.33 17.94
CA ARG A 65 15.37 -8.72 16.79
C ARG A 65 15.02 -7.85 15.59
N ILE A 66 16.04 -7.21 15.01
CA ILE A 66 15.91 -6.28 13.90
C ILE A 66 16.50 -6.88 12.63
N THR A 67 15.68 -6.95 11.59
CA THR A 67 16.04 -7.45 10.26
C THR A 67 15.70 -6.42 9.18
N LEU A 68 16.51 -6.39 8.13
CA LEU A 68 16.16 -5.74 6.87
C LEU A 68 15.74 -6.84 5.89
N GLU A 69 14.47 -6.83 5.49
CA GLU A 69 13.87 -7.86 4.64
C GLU A 69 13.60 -7.26 3.26
N ARG A 70 14.12 -7.92 2.21
CA ARG A 70 13.96 -7.50 0.82
C ARG A 70 13.36 -8.62 0.00
N THR A 71 12.31 -8.32 -0.74
CA THR A 71 11.65 -9.33 -1.57
C THR A 71 11.85 -9.03 -3.05
N TYR A 72 12.25 -10.06 -3.79
CA TYR A 72 12.53 -9.99 -5.23
C TYR A 72 11.67 -11.02 -5.99
N PRO A 73 11.18 -10.67 -7.20
CA PRO A 73 10.60 -11.65 -8.12
C PRO A 73 11.69 -12.54 -8.76
N LEU A 74 11.42 -13.82 -8.97
CA LEU A 74 12.30 -14.78 -9.68
C LEU A 74 11.90 -14.90 -11.16
N GLY A 75 12.83 -14.61 -12.09
CA GLY A 75 12.62 -14.77 -13.54
C GLY A 75 13.89 -14.53 -14.39
N ARG A 76 14.02 -15.22 -15.55
CA ARG A 76 15.26 -15.29 -16.37
C ARG A 76 15.66 -14.01 -17.13
N ARG A 77 14.87 -12.92 -17.09
CA ARG A 77 15.15 -11.70 -17.89
C ARG A 77 15.12 -10.37 -17.13
N TYR A 78 14.74 -10.35 -15.85
CA TYR A 78 14.73 -9.12 -15.06
C TYR A 78 15.95 -9.08 -14.15
N ARG A 79 16.79 -8.05 -14.33
CA ARG A 79 17.95 -7.79 -13.46
C ARG A 79 17.47 -7.63 -12.01
N ARG A 80 18.33 -7.95 -11.03
CA ARG A 80 18.17 -7.81 -9.56
C ARG A 80 17.83 -6.38 -9.06
N ASN A 81 17.32 -5.49 -9.91
CA ASN A 81 17.21 -4.06 -9.65
C ASN A 81 15.80 -3.57 -9.32
N THR A 82 14.75 -4.39 -9.47
CA THR A 82 13.38 -4.03 -9.05
C THR A 82 13.04 -4.78 -7.77
N GLN A 83 13.26 -4.14 -6.61
CA GLN A 83 12.79 -4.61 -5.32
C GLN A 83 11.26 -4.44 -5.28
N ASN A 84 10.53 -5.48 -4.84
CA ASN A 84 9.07 -5.38 -4.66
C ASN A 84 8.70 -4.74 -3.32
N SER A 85 9.59 -4.90 -2.33
CA SER A 85 9.48 -4.25 -1.03
C SER A 85 10.82 -4.34 -0.28
N GLU A 86 11.13 -3.28 0.48
CA GLU A 86 12.21 -3.26 1.47
C GLU A 86 11.63 -2.86 2.83
N LEU A 87 11.72 -3.74 3.82
CA LEU A 87 11.14 -3.55 5.16
C LEU A 87 12.22 -3.55 6.22
N LEU A 88 12.21 -2.55 7.11
CA LEU A 88 12.95 -2.63 8.37
C LEU A 88 12.03 -3.19 9.44
N VAL A 89 12.34 -4.39 9.90
CA VAL A 89 11.46 -5.19 10.74
C VAL A 89 11.98 -5.25 12.17
N PHE A 90 11.13 -4.93 13.13
CA PHE A 90 11.36 -5.08 14.57
C PHE A 90 10.48 -6.21 15.09
N ASN A 91 11.08 -7.38 15.32
CA ASN A 91 10.43 -8.50 15.99
C ASN A 91 10.56 -8.31 17.50
N VAL A 92 9.47 -7.91 18.15
CA VAL A 92 9.43 -7.66 19.60
C VAL A 92 9.38 -9.00 20.30
N ALA A 93 10.39 -9.28 21.13
CA ALA A 93 10.54 -10.58 21.77
C ALA A 93 9.40 -10.86 22.79
N PRO A 94 8.98 -12.13 22.93
CA PRO A 94 8.03 -12.53 23.96
C PRO A 94 8.74 -12.48 25.32
N ARG A 95 8.67 -11.32 25.97
CA ARG A 95 9.26 -11.09 27.28
C ARG A 95 8.17 -11.08 28.34
N ALA A 96 8.37 -11.83 29.43
CA ALA A 96 7.52 -11.69 30.60
C ALA A 96 7.58 -10.25 31.15
N LEU A 97 6.42 -9.66 31.40
CA LEU A 97 6.31 -8.36 32.06
C LEU A 97 7.03 -8.40 33.41
N ARG A 98 7.77 -7.34 33.74
CA ARG A 98 8.36 -7.22 35.08
C ARG A 98 7.26 -7.02 36.11
N SER A 99 7.57 -7.28 37.38
CA SER A 99 6.65 -6.99 38.48
C SER A 99 6.24 -5.51 38.44
N GLY A 100 4.94 -5.26 38.27
CA GLY A 100 4.34 -3.92 38.16
C GLY A 100 4.18 -3.39 36.73
N GLU A 101 4.74 -4.05 35.71
CA GLU A 101 4.47 -3.70 34.30
C GLU A 101 3.16 -4.34 33.85
N GLN A 102 2.29 -3.53 33.23
CA GLN A 102 1.02 -4.00 32.66
C GLN A 102 1.12 -4.24 31.15
N GLN A 103 2.06 -3.58 30.46
CA GLN A 103 2.22 -3.65 29.01
C GLN A 103 3.69 -3.52 28.59
N LYS A 104 4.07 -4.22 27.51
CA LYS A 104 5.32 -3.99 26.77
C LYS A 104 5.12 -2.78 25.87
N ARG A 105 6.08 -1.86 25.81
CA ARG A 105 5.88 -0.56 25.13
C ARG A 105 6.69 -0.47 23.85
N VAL A 106 6.05 -0.04 22.77
CA VAL A 106 6.70 0.36 21.52
C VAL A 106 6.26 1.78 21.20
N ARG A 107 7.21 2.65 20.87
CA ARG A 107 6.91 4.01 20.42
C ARG A 107 7.68 4.30 19.14
N ILE A 108 7.01 4.88 18.15
CA ILE A 108 7.60 5.35 16.91
C ILE A 108 7.34 6.85 16.83
N ALA A 109 8.40 7.65 16.76
CA ALA A 109 8.31 9.11 16.70
C ALA A 109 9.25 9.69 15.65
N ALA A 110 8.84 10.78 14.99
CA ALA A 110 9.76 11.54 14.14
C ALA A 110 10.71 12.38 15.00
N ARG A 111 11.98 12.42 14.62
CA ARG A 111 13.01 13.22 15.29
C ARG A 111 13.95 13.83 14.26
N GLU A 112 13.70 15.10 13.92
CA GLU A 112 14.42 15.81 12.85
C GLU A 112 14.39 15.02 11.52
N CYS A 113 15.55 14.56 11.04
CA CYS A 113 15.68 13.75 9.81
C CYS A 113 15.72 12.23 10.09
N LEU A 114 15.42 11.82 11.31
CA LEU A 114 15.43 10.43 11.77
C LEU A 114 14.04 10.02 12.26
N LEU A 115 13.85 8.71 12.34
CA LEU A 115 12.76 8.10 13.06
C LEU A 115 13.31 7.42 14.32
N GLU A 116 12.76 7.77 15.48
CA GLU A 116 13.07 7.15 16.75
C GLU A 116 12.07 6.02 17.01
N VAL A 117 12.55 4.78 17.06
CA VAL A 117 11.78 3.61 17.49
C VAL A 117 12.26 3.24 18.89
N THR A 118 11.39 3.29 19.87
CA THR A 118 11.67 2.86 21.26
C THR A 118 10.93 1.57 21.54
N ILE A 119 11.63 0.54 22.01
CA ILE A 119 11.05 -0.74 22.44
C ILE A 119 11.47 -0.97 23.89
N ASN A 120 10.49 -0.84 24.78
CA ASN A 120 10.66 -0.81 26.23
C ASN A 120 11.67 0.27 26.65
N ASP A 121 12.90 -0.14 26.98
CA ASP A 121 13.99 0.74 27.44
C ASP A 121 15.04 1.00 26.33
N ALA A 122 14.94 0.32 25.18
CA ALA A 122 15.90 0.41 24.08
C ALA A 122 15.43 1.40 23.00
N VAL A 123 16.35 2.21 22.49
CA VAL A 123 16.08 3.27 21.50
C VAL A 123 16.84 2.97 20.21
N PHE A 124 16.16 3.10 19.07
CA PHE A 124 16.69 2.86 17.74
C PHE A 124 16.44 4.08 16.88
N MET A 125 17.51 4.73 16.43
CA MET A 125 17.50 5.88 15.53
C MET A 125 17.64 5.40 14.10
N VAL A 126 16.58 5.51 13.31
CA VAL A 126 16.50 5.02 11.94
C VAL A 126 16.61 6.20 10.98
N ALA A 127 17.57 6.16 10.05
CA ALA A 127 17.66 7.16 9.00
C ALA A 127 16.41 7.14 8.10
N ALA A 128 15.91 8.32 7.68
CA ALA A 128 14.68 8.43 6.88
C ALA A 128 14.70 7.59 5.58
N GLY A 129 15.87 7.44 4.97
CA GLY A 129 16.08 6.67 3.74
C GLY A 129 16.18 5.15 3.93
N THR A 130 16.20 4.65 5.17
CA THR A 130 16.24 3.22 5.49
C THR A 130 14.89 2.58 5.18
N ALA A 131 14.90 1.55 4.33
CA ALA A 131 13.72 0.79 3.90
C ALA A 131 12.62 1.65 3.23
N GLU A 132 11.60 1.01 2.71
CA GLU A 132 10.38 1.68 2.23
C GLU A 132 9.39 1.90 3.37
N ALA A 133 9.24 0.88 4.22
CA ALA A 133 8.36 0.88 5.39
C ALA A 133 9.02 0.22 6.60
N ILE A 134 8.42 0.40 7.77
CA ILE A 134 8.82 -0.25 9.02
C ILE A 134 7.77 -1.28 9.39
N ALA A 135 8.20 -2.46 9.81
CA ALA A 135 7.30 -3.47 10.35
C ALA A 135 7.57 -3.68 11.85
N ILE A 136 6.53 -3.67 12.66
CA ILE A 136 6.55 -4.09 14.06
C ILE A 136 5.83 -5.43 14.15
N ARG A 137 6.50 -6.44 14.68
CA ARG A 137 5.93 -7.78 14.80
C ARG A 137 5.84 -8.15 16.27
N LEU A 138 4.62 -8.33 16.74
CA LEU A 138 4.26 -8.58 18.13
C LEU A 138 3.92 -10.06 18.30
N THR A 139 4.87 -10.84 18.83
CA THR A 139 4.78 -12.31 18.87
C THR A 139 3.95 -12.86 20.05
N ASP A 140 3.32 -11.99 20.83
CA ASP A 140 2.48 -12.31 21.98
C ASP A 140 1.60 -11.09 22.35
N GLY A 141 0.79 -11.20 23.41
CA GLY A 141 -0.16 -10.15 23.82
C GLY A 141 0.40 -9.07 24.75
N ASN A 142 -0.47 -8.15 25.18
CA ASN A 142 -0.17 -7.05 26.13
C ASN A 142 0.93 -6.07 25.67
N HIS A 143 0.97 -5.74 24.38
CA HIS A 143 1.79 -4.64 23.88
C HIS A 143 1.00 -3.33 23.79
N HIS A 144 1.69 -2.22 24.00
CA HIS A 144 1.19 -0.88 23.74
C HIS A 144 2.10 -0.22 22.72
N VAL A 145 1.57 -0.01 21.51
CA VAL A 145 2.29 0.60 20.40
C VAL A 145 1.74 2.01 20.19
N VAL A 146 2.61 3.00 20.16
CA VAL A 146 2.24 4.40 19.89
C VAL A 146 3.05 4.93 18.71
N ILE A 147 2.37 5.31 17.64
CA ILE A 147 2.95 5.99 16.47
C ILE A 147 2.54 7.45 16.56
N THR A 148 3.49 8.39 16.64
CA THR A 148 3.15 9.81 16.78
C THR A 148 2.63 10.42 15.47
N GLU A 149 1.90 11.53 15.58
CA GLU A 149 1.27 12.21 14.44
C GLU A 149 2.28 12.71 13.39
N GLU A 150 3.52 12.96 13.78
CA GLU A 150 4.58 13.43 12.87
C GLU A 150 5.15 12.30 12.01
N VAL A 151 4.88 11.03 12.34
CA VAL A 151 5.38 9.88 11.57
C VAL A 151 4.60 9.75 10.27
N LYS A 152 5.28 10.01 9.15
CA LYS A 152 4.74 9.85 7.79
C LYS A 152 5.14 8.54 7.12
N LYS A 153 6.23 7.92 7.58
CA LYS A 153 6.71 6.62 7.12
C LYS A 153 5.61 5.57 7.32
N THR A 154 5.33 4.75 6.31
CA THR A 154 4.37 3.66 6.44
C THR A 154 4.85 2.67 7.50
N VAL A 155 3.92 2.25 8.36
CA VAL A 155 4.16 1.26 9.41
C VAL A 155 3.25 0.05 9.20
N LEU A 156 3.83 -1.14 9.17
CA LEU A 156 3.11 -2.41 9.22
C LEU A 156 3.17 -2.95 10.64
N ILE A 157 2.05 -3.46 11.14
CA ILE A 157 1.97 -4.10 12.44
C ILE A 157 1.40 -5.49 12.24
N ASP A 158 2.19 -6.49 12.58
CA ASP A 158 1.72 -7.86 12.73
C ASP A 158 1.56 -8.14 14.21
N MET A 159 0.39 -8.62 14.62
CA MET A 159 0.14 -8.92 16.02
C MET A 159 -0.64 -10.20 16.23
N ILE A 160 -0.25 -10.93 17.27
CA ILE A 160 -0.97 -12.08 17.80
C ILE A 160 -1.22 -11.92 19.30
N GLY A 161 -1.97 -12.83 19.91
CA GLY A 161 -2.26 -12.82 21.34
C GLY A 161 -3.38 -11.83 21.72
N THR A 162 -3.51 -11.49 23.00
CA THR A 162 -4.61 -10.64 23.49
C THR A 162 -4.08 -9.46 24.31
N GLY A 163 -4.80 -8.34 24.26
CA GLY A 163 -4.51 -7.16 25.07
C GLY A 163 -3.58 -6.16 24.39
N ASN A 164 -3.34 -6.27 23.08
CA ASN A 164 -2.56 -5.27 22.38
C ASN A 164 -3.39 -4.00 22.18
N THR A 165 -2.76 -2.85 22.42
CA THR A 165 -3.32 -1.52 22.21
C THR A 165 -2.44 -0.76 21.23
N ILE A 166 -3.00 -0.31 20.11
CA ILE A 166 -2.27 0.38 19.05
C ILE A 166 -2.84 1.79 18.90
N GLU A 167 -2.00 2.81 19.03
CA GLU A 167 -2.31 4.21 18.72
C GLU A 167 -1.58 4.59 17.43
N THR A 168 -2.32 4.96 16.39
CA THR A 168 -1.75 5.32 15.08
C THR A 168 -1.61 6.83 14.90
N GLY A 169 -0.63 7.23 14.08
CA GLY A 169 -0.34 8.63 13.77
C GLY A 169 -0.97 9.09 12.47
N ALA A 170 -0.28 10.00 11.75
CA ALA A 170 -0.77 10.57 10.49
C ALA A 170 -0.32 9.82 9.23
N GLY A 171 0.67 8.93 9.33
CA GLY A 171 1.13 8.07 8.24
C GLY A 171 0.17 6.92 7.94
N ILE A 172 0.44 6.20 6.84
CA ILE A 172 -0.30 4.98 6.50
C ILE A 172 0.09 3.87 7.48
N VAL A 173 -0.89 3.15 8.03
CA VAL A 173 -0.65 1.98 8.88
C VAL A 173 -1.41 0.77 8.36
N HIS A 174 -0.73 -0.36 8.21
CA HIS A 174 -1.36 -1.65 7.93
C HIS A 174 -1.27 -2.52 9.18
N ILE A 175 -2.38 -3.13 9.59
CA ILE A 175 -2.45 -3.93 10.80
C ILE A 175 -3.04 -5.29 10.46
N ASP A 176 -2.26 -6.33 10.68
CA ASP A 176 -2.70 -7.73 10.61
C ASP A 176 -2.83 -8.25 12.04
N ALA A 177 -4.08 -8.40 12.48
CA ALA A 177 -4.40 -8.71 13.86
C ALA A 177 -4.40 -10.21 14.19
N HIS A 178 -4.41 -11.06 13.16
CA HIS A 178 -4.42 -12.54 13.18
C HIS A 178 -5.38 -13.18 14.19
N THR A 179 -5.07 -13.16 15.49
CA THR A 179 -5.86 -13.80 16.55
C THR A 179 -5.95 -12.93 17.81
N GLY A 180 -6.95 -13.22 18.66
CA GLY A 180 -7.10 -12.66 20.00
C GLY A 180 -7.95 -11.40 20.07
N THR A 181 -7.77 -10.56 21.10
CA THR A 181 -8.58 -9.34 21.29
C THR A 181 -7.73 -8.10 21.47
N HIS A 182 -7.97 -7.09 20.63
CA HIS A 182 -7.12 -5.90 20.51
C HIS A 182 -7.93 -4.59 20.51
N GLN A 183 -7.24 -3.50 20.81
CA GLN A 183 -7.77 -2.14 20.71
C GLN A 183 -6.91 -1.31 19.75
N ILE A 184 -7.56 -0.60 18.83
CA ILE A 184 -6.90 0.29 17.86
C ILE A 184 -7.50 1.70 17.98
N LEU A 185 -6.66 2.62 18.41
CA LEU A 185 -6.93 4.04 18.47
C LEU A 185 -6.40 4.68 17.20
N VAL A 186 -7.32 5.05 16.30
CA VAL A 186 -6.98 5.53 14.96
C VAL A 186 -6.73 7.04 15.00
N GLY A 187 -5.55 7.43 14.53
CA GLY A 187 -5.18 8.83 14.32
C GLY A 187 -5.68 9.40 12.99
N SER A 188 -5.09 10.51 12.56
CA SER A 188 -5.49 11.21 11.33
C SER A 188 -5.05 10.49 10.05
N GLY A 189 -4.13 9.51 10.14
CA GLY A 189 -3.65 8.71 9.02
C GLY A 189 -4.56 7.51 8.71
N PRO A 190 -4.57 7.03 7.46
CA PRO A 190 -5.36 5.86 7.10
C PRO A 190 -4.78 4.58 7.71
N VAL A 191 -5.64 3.75 8.28
CA VAL A 191 -5.31 2.48 8.91
C VAL A 191 -6.09 1.35 8.23
N LEU A 192 -5.40 0.51 7.46
CA LEU A 192 -5.97 -0.71 6.92
C LEU A 192 -5.84 -1.81 7.97
N VAL A 193 -6.96 -2.39 8.40
CA VAL A 193 -6.98 -3.43 9.43
C VAL A 193 -7.51 -4.72 8.82
N ASP A 194 -6.66 -5.74 8.71
CA ASP A 194 -7.07 -7.13 8.54
C ASP A 194 -7.20 -7.80 9.91
N LYS A 195 -8.41 -8.25 10.22
CA LYS A 195 -8.72 -8.80 11.53
C LYS A 195 -8.33 -10.27 11.67
N GLY A 196 -8.23 -11.04 10.59
CA GLY A 196 -8.14 -12.49 10.67
C GLY A 196 -9.21 -13.08 11.63
N ASP A 197 -8.83 -13.97 12.54
CA ASP A 197 -9.74 -14.50 13.56
C ASP A 197 -9.80 -13.62 14.84
N ALA A 198 -9.24 -12.41 14.82
CA ALA A 198 -9.20 -11.53 15.98
C ALA A 198 -10.49 -10.69 16.16
N ILE A 199 -10.78 -10.38 17.41
CA ILE A 199 -11.76 -9.37 17.80
C ILE A 199 -11.03 -8.04 17.96
N VAL A 200 -11.26 -7.11 17.04
CA VAL A 200 -10.58 -5.81 17.03
C VAL A 200 -11.57 -4.70 17.28
N ASN A 201 -11.38 -3.97 18.38
CA ASN A 201 -12.14 -2.76 18.69
C ASN A 201 -11.40 -1.55 18.10
N VAL A 202 -11.96 -0.95 17.06
CA VAL A 202 -11.35 0.15 16.32
C VAL A 202 -12.13 1.44 16.58
N THR A 203 -11.42 2.53 16.87
CA THR A 203 -11.99 3.89 16.93
C THR A 203 -11.89 4.60 15.57
N GLY A 204 -12.49 5.78 15.44
CA GLY A 204 -12.47 6.56 14.20
C GLY A 204 -13.55 6.14 13.20
N HIS A 205 -13.44 6.64 11.98
CA HIS A 205 -14.42 6.47 10.92
C HIS A 205 -14.01 5.33 9.98
N CYS A 206 -14.91 4.38 9.75
CA CYS A 206 -14.76 3.35 8.72
C CYS A 206 -15.03 3.98 7.35
N LEU A 207 -13.99 4.17 6.55
CA LEU A 207 -14.07 4.82 5.23
C LEU A 207 -14.35 3.82 4.10
N LEU A 208 -13.83 2.60 4.22
CA LEU A 208 -13.99 1.53 3.24
C LEU A 208 -14.22 0.21 3.96
N GLY A 209 -15.17 -0.58 3.48
CA GLY A 209 -15.67 -1.77 4.16
C GLY A 209 -16.66 -1.44 5.27
N HIS A 210 -16.92 -2.44 6.12
CA HIS A 210 -17.77 -2.31 7.28
C HIS A 210 -17.01 -2.65 8.57
N ALA A 211 -17.53 -2.17 9.70
CA ALA A 211 -16.97 -2.50 11.01
C ALA A 211 -17.01 -4.01 11.31
N SER A 212 -17.84 -4.79 10.61
CA SER A 212 -17.89 -6.25 10.69
C SER A 212 -17.07 -6.97 9.59
N SER A 213 -16.56 -6.24 8.59
CA SER A 213 -15.75 -6.82 7.53
C SER A 213 -14.41 -7.31 8.08
N MET A 214 -13.86 -8.30 7.37
CA MET A 214 -12.55 -8.86 7.69
C MET A 214 -11.43 -7.84 7.53
N SER A 215 -11.46 -7.13 6.40
CA SER A 215 -10.59 -6.00 6.13
C SER A 215 -11.42 -4.72 6.03
N ALA A 216 -10.94 -3.64 6.63
CA ALA A 216 -11.57 -2.33 6.55
C ALA A 216 -10.54 -1.20 6.72
N LEU A 217 -10.81 -0.07 6.07
CA LEU A 217 -9.99 1.14 6.15
C LEU A 217 -10.62 2.12 7.14
N TYR A 218 -9.84 2.51 8.14
CA TYR A 218 -10.26 3.49 9.15
C TYR A 218 -9.41 4.75 9.07
N ARG A 219 -9.99 5.88 9.46
CA ARG A 219 -9.27 7.14 9.66
C ARG A 219 -10.04 8.05 10.60
N ASN A 220 -9.33 8.94 11.30
CA ASN A 220 -9.92 9.91 12.19
C ASN A 220 -9.45 11.34 11.88
N SER A 221 -9.66 11.78 10.63
CA SER A 221 -9.42 13.15 10.17
C SER A 221 -10.71 14.00 10.22
N GLU A 222 -10.56 15.33 10.26
CA GLU A 222 -11.64 16.31 10.44
C GLU A 222 -12.83 16.12 9.48
N ASN A 223 -12.57 15.70 8.24
CA ASN A 223 -13.59 15.56 7.19
C ASN A 223 -14.17 14.14 7.06
N ASP A 224 -13.69 13.18 7.84
CA ASP A 224 -14.07 11.77 7.66
C ASP A 224 -15.51 11.48 8.04
N ALA A 225 -16.07 12.24 8.98
CA ALA A 225 -17.48 12.17 9.30
C ALA A 225 -18.37 12.38 8.05
N GLN A 226 -17.98 13.27 7.13
CA GLN A 226 -18.71 13.48 5.87
C GLN A 226 -18.57 12.29 4.94
N LEU A 227 -17.38 11.68 4.87
CA LEU A 227 -17.13 10.48 4.05
C LEU A 227 -17.87 9.23 4.56
N THR A 228 -18.34 9.22 5.80
CA THR A 228 -19.21 8.14 6.32
C THR A 228 -20.69 8.32 5.97
N GLN A 229 -21.11 9.50 5.51
CA GLN A 229 -22.50 9.74 5.13
C GLN A 229 -22.89 8.97 3.86
N ALA A 230 -24.20 8.88 3.62
CA ALA A 230 -24.73 8.27 2.40
C ALA A 230 -24.31 9.07 1.15
N VAL A 231 -24.09 8.36 0.04
CA VAL A 231 -23.81 8.99 -1.25
C VAL A 231 -25.02 9.84 -1.68
N ALA A 232 -24.75 11.09 -2.08
CA ALA A 232 -25.77 11.99 -2.61
C ALA A 232 -26.48 11.37 -3.81
N ALA A 233 -27.78 11.64 -3.96
CA ALA A 233 -28.64 10.90 -4.88
C ALA A 233 -28.16 10.97 -6.34
N GLU A 234 -27.67 12.12 -6.77
CA GLU A 234 -27.13 12.37 -8.11
C GLU A 234 -25.85 11.57 -8.42
N HIS A 235 -25.10 11.11 -7.41
CA HIS A 235 -23.84 10.39 -7.60
C HIS A 235 -23.98 8.87 -7.44
N ARG A 236 -25.15 8.36 -7.02
CA ARG A 236 -25.33 6.92 -6.69
C ARG A 236 -25.09 5.97 -7.85
N ALA A 237 -25.40 6.40 -9.07
CA ALA A 237 -25.28 5.58 -10.27
C ALA A 237 -23.91 5.67 -10.96
N LEU A 238 -23.03 6.58 -10.52
CA LEU A 238 -21.72 6.76 -11.15
C LEU A 238 -20.89 5.49 -11.08
N GLY A 239 -20.32 5.08 -12.21
CA GLY A 239 -19.52 3.86 -12.38
C GLY A 239 -20.34 2.61 -12.66
N SER A 240 -21.67 2.67 -12.61
CA SER A 240 -22.54 1.50 -12.80
C SER A 240 -22.55 0.96 -14.22
N VAL A 241 -22.17 1.78 -15.20
CA VAL A 241 -22.04 1.39 -16.61
C VAL A 241 -20.59 1.08 -16.93
N GLY A 242 -19.65 1.88 -16.44
CA GLY A 242 -18.23 1.82 -16.77
C GLY A 242 -17.41 0.78 -16.03
N VAL A 243 -17.86 0.30 -14.86
CA VAL A 243 -17.09 -0.62 -14.02
C VAL A 243 -17.99 -1.76 -13.53
N GLN A 244 -17.60 -3.00 -13.81
CA GLN A 244 -18.36 -4.19 -13.40
C GLN A 244 -17.48 -5.18 -12.65
N ALA A 245 -17.87 -5.53 -11.42
CA ALA A 245 -17.17 -6.52 -10.62
C ALA A 245 -17.61 -7.95 -10.94
N SER A 246 -16.64 -8.84 -11.16
CA SER A 246 -16.83 -10.27 -11.41
C SER A 246 -16.00 -11.08 -10.40
N GLY A 247 -16.65 -11.98 -9.67
CA GLY A 247 -16.06 -12.75 -8.58
C GLY A 247 -17.10 -13.17 -7.56
N ASP A 248 -16.64 -13.61 -6.39
CA ASP A 248 -17.54 -13.98 -5.30
C ASP A 248 -18.24 -12.75 -4.67
N GLU A 249 -19.22 -13.01 -3.80
CA GLU A 249 -20.00 -11.94 -3.18
C GLU A 249 -19.14 -11.00 -2.32
N GLY A 250 -18.17 -11.54 -1.58
CA GLY A 250 -17.29 -10.75 -0.73
C GLY A 250 -16.38 -9.83 -1.54
N PHE A 251 -15.81 -10.35 -2.62
CA PHE A 251 -15.00 -9.57 -3.54
C PHE A 251 -15.82 -8.47 -4.24
N ARG A 252 -17.00 -8.80 -4.77
CA ARG A 252 -17.87 -7.79 -5.41
C ARG A 252 -18.27 -6.69 -4.42
N GLN A 253 -18.55 -7.05 -3.17
CA GLN A 253 -18.82 -6.07 -2.12
C GLN A 253 -17.61 -5.19 -1.84
N ALA A 254 -16.40 -5.73 -1.77
CA ALA A 254 -15.18 -4.95 -1.57
C ALA A 254 -14.91 -3.96 -2.72
N VAL A 255 -15.19 -4.35 -3.96
CA VAL A 255 -15.13 -3.44 -5.12
C VAL A 255 -16.18 -2.35 -4.98
N GLU A 256 -17.43 -2.70 -4.69
CA GLU A 256 -18.52 -1.73 -4.54
C GLU A 256 -18.27 -0.76 -3.38
N ASP A 257 -17.73 -1.21 -2.25
CA ASP A 257 -17.34 -0.35 -1.13
C ASP A 257 -16.30 0.70 -1.55
N ALA A 258 -15.33 0.30 -2.38
CA ALA A 258 -14.35 1.21 -2.95
C ALA A 258 -15.01 2.23 -3.89
N LEU A 259 -15.91 1.78 -4.77
CA LEU A 259 -16.65 2.67 -5.67
C LEU A 259 -17.56 3.63 -4.89
N VAL A 260 -18.23 3.18 -3.83
CA VAL A 260 -19.03 4.02 -2.94
C VAL A 260 -18.20 5.13 -2.32
N LEU A 261 -16.99 4.84 -1.85
CA LEU A 261 -16.08 5.88 -1.36
C LEU A 261 -15.69 6.85 -2.47
N MET A 262 -15.37 6.36 -3.67
CA MET A 262 -15.05 7.21 -4.84
C MET A 262 -16.22 8.14 -5.22
N ARG A 263 -17.48 7.67 -5.16
CA ARG A 263 -18.67 8.49 -5.43
C ARG A 263 -18.86 9.64 -4.44
N LYS A 264 -18.19 9.63 -3.28
CA LYS A 264 -18.20 10.72 -2.29
C LYS A 264 -17.09 11.76 -2.52
N LEU A 265 -16.15 11.47 -3.42
CA LEU A 265 -15.00 12.32 -3.70
C LEU A 265 -15.13 12.95 -5.09
N PRO A 266 -14.89 14.26 -5.27
CA PRO A 266 -15.01 14.90 -6.58
C PRO A 266 -14.18 14.24 -7.68
N CYS A 267 -12.93 13.86 -7.38
CA CYS A 267 -12.07 13.16 -8.33
C CYS A 267 -12.59 11.76 -8.68
N GLY A 268 -13.22 11.07 -7.73
CA GLY A 268 -13.87 9.78 -7.99
C GLY A 268 -15.12 9.93 -8.84
N GLN A 269 -15.95 10.94 -8.58
CA GLN A 269 -17.11 11.25 -9.40
C GLN A 269 -16.73 11.54 -10.85
N ALA A 270 -15.70 12.35 -11.08
CA ALA A 270 -15.22 12.69 -12.41
C ALA A 270 -14.68 11.46 -13.17
N LEU A 271 -13.87 10.63 -12.51
CA LEU A 271 -13.34 9.40 -13.11
C LEU A 271 -14.47 8.42 -13.47
N LEU A 272 -15.39 8.16 -12.53
CA LEU A 272 -16.49 7.22 -12.74
C LEU A 272 -17.46 7.70 -13.84
N ALA A 273 -17.73 9.01 -13.90
CA ALA A 273 -18.53 9.59 -14.99
C ALA A 273 -17.84 9.44 -16.34
N GLY A 274 -16.51 9.65 -16.40
CA GLY A 274 -15.73 9.47 -17.63
C GLY A 274 -15.72 8.02 -18.12
N LEU A 275 -15.65 7.06 -17.20
CA LEU A 275 -15.73 5.63 -17.52
C LEU A 275 -17.14 5.24 -17.98
N ASP A 276 -18.19 5.73 -17.32
CA ASP A 276 -19.58 5.50 -17.73
C ASP A 276 -19.86 6.03 -19.14
N ASP A 277 -19.41 7.25 -19.46
CA ASP A 277 -19.56 7.84 -20.80
C ASP A 277 -18.91 6.97 -21.88
N LYS A 278 -17.67 6.50 -21.61
CA LYS A 278 -16.94 5.66 -22.57
C LYS A 278 -17.54 4.28 -22.75
N ALA A 279 -17.88 3.59 -21.65
CA ALA A 279 -18.55 2.30 -21.74
C ALA A 279 -19.93 2.40 -22.37
N GLY A 280 -20.64 3.52 -22.19
CA GLY A 280 -21.92 3.77 -22.85
C GLY A 280 -21.80 3.92 -24.38
N GLN A 281 -20.66 4.43 -24.87
CA GLN A 281 -20.36 4.57 -26.30
C GLN A 281 -19.86 3.26 -26.91
N SER A 282 -18.95 2.55 -26.23
CA SER A 282 -18.34 1.31 -26.73
C SER A 282 -19.19 0.06 -26.49
N GLY A 283 -20.15 0.14 -25.56
CA GLY A 283 -20.91 -1.01 -25.05
C GLY A 283 -20.10 -1.94 -24.14
N ASN A 284 -18.85 -1.60 -23.80
CA ASN A 284 -17.95 -2.45 -23.04
C ASN A 284 -17.40 -1.73 -21.79
N PRO A 285 -17.64 -2.28 -20.59
CA PRO A 285 -17.11 -1.74 -19.33
C PRO A 285 -15.66 -2.19 -19.08
N ILE A 286 -15.07 -1.68 -18.00
CA ILE A 286 -13.94 -2.32 -17.33
C ILE A 286 -14.46 -3.46 -16.45
N ILE A 287 -13.99 -4.68 -16.68
CA ILE A 287 -14.32 -5.85 -15.85
C ILE A 287 -13.29 -5.97 -14.72
N VAL A 288 -13.73 -5.80 -13.48
CA VAL A 288 -12.90 -5.93 -12.29
C VAL A 288 -12.99 -7.37 -11.79
N THR A 289 -11.88 -8.10 -11.82
CA THR A 289 -11.78 -9.48 -11.34
C THR A 289 -10.90 -9.55 -10.11
N GLU A 290 -11.14 -10.56 -9.26
CA GLU A 290 -10.26 -10.78 -8.12
C GLU A 290 -8.88 -11.19 -8.60
N ALA A 291 -7.89 -10.37 -8.30
CA ALA A 291 -6.50 -10.75 -8.49
C ALA A 291 -6.22 -11.95 -7.58
N LEU A 292 -5.46 -12.92 -8.10
CA LEU A 292 -4.87 -13.93 -7.22
C LEU A 292 -4.20 -13.20 -6.05
N ARG A 293 -4.31 -13.72 -4.83
CA ARG A 293 -3.92 -13.07 -3.55
C ARG A 293 -2.52 -12.43 -3.51
N HIS A 294 -1.73 -12.79 -4.49
CA HIS A 294 -0.34 -12.50 -4.78
C HIS A 294 -0.19 -11.37 -5.84
N GLN A 295 -1.06 -11.30 -6.84
CA GLN A 295 -0.92 -10.39 -7.96
C GLN A 295 -1.20 -8.94 -7.56
N LEU A 296 -0.36 -8.03 -8.08
CA LEU A 296 -0.55 -6.59 -7.91
C LEU A 296 -1.78 -6.19 -8.70
N THR A 297 -2.52 -5.23 -8.17
CA THR A 297 -3.62 -4.64 -8.91
C THR A 297 -3.11 -4.09 -10.23
N THR A 298 -3.68 -4.59 -11.33
CA THR A 298 -3.18 -4.36 -12.69
C THR A 298 -4.37 -4.20 -13.63
N TYR A 299 -4.27 -3.26 -14.57
CA TYR A 299 -5.21 -3.10 -15.67
C TYR A 299 -4.58 -3.62 -16.96
N THR A 300 -5.36 -4.34 -17.74
CA THR A 300 -5.05 -4.87 -19.07
C THR A 300 -6.10 -4.33 -20.04
N PRO A 301 -5.70 -3.64 -21.12
CA PRO A 301 -6.65 -3.21 -22.12
C PRO A 301 -7.35 -4.36 -22.84
N SER A 302 -8.51 -4.08 -23.45
CA SER A 302 -9.27 -5.03 -24.28
C SER A 302 -8.41 -5.61 -25.41
N ASP A 303 -8.58 -6.91 -25.68
CA ASP A 303 -7.87 -7.69 -26.70
C ASP A 303 -8.80 -8.13 -27.85
N LYS A 304 -9.98 -7.51 -27.99
CA LYS A 304 -10.94 -7.86 -29.05
C LYS A 304 -10.37 -7.56 -30.44
N GLU A 305 -10.77 -8.33 -31.45
CA GLU A 305 -10.35 -8.11 -32.86
C GLU A 305 -10.57 -6.67 -33.36
N GLU A 306 -11.65 -6.02 -32.92
CA GLU A 306 -11.96 -4.62 -33.23
C GLU A 306 -10.96 -3.62 -32.62
N ASP A 307 -10.25 -4.05 -31.57
CA ASP A 307 -9.23 -3.35 -30.82
C ASP A 307 -7.79 -3.79 -31.23
N GLU A 308 -7.61 -4.84 -32.04
CA GLU A 308 -6.30 -5.46 -32.32
C GLU A 308 -5.35 -4.63 -33.22
N GLU A 309 -5.82 -3.53 -33.81
CA GLU A 309 -4.97 -2.62 -34.56
C GLU A 309 -4.03 -1.85 -33.60
N GLU A 310 -2.72 -2.08 -33.77
CA GLU A 310 -1.67 -1.64 -32.83
C GLU A 310 -1.67 -0.10 -32.65
N GLY A 311 -1.83 0.36 -31.40
CA GLY A 311 -1.67 1.77 -31.03
C GLY A 311 -2.96 2.61 -30.95
N HIS A 312 -4.15 2.02 -31.10
CA HIS A 312 -5.43 2.75 -31.04
C HIS A 312 -5.71 3.53 -29.75
N PHE A 313 -4.97 3.28 -28.68
CA PHE A 313 -5.15 3.91 -27.38
C PHE A 313 -4.08 4.98 -27.06
N ILE A 314 -3.03 5.04 -27.88
CA ILE A 314 -1.92 5.97 -27.73
C ILE A 314 -2.27 7.27 -28.44
N ILE A 315 -1.85 8.40 -27.89
CA ILE A 315 -1.99 9.70 -28.56
C ILE A 315 -1.30 9.64 -29.93
N ASP A 316 -2.04 10.02 -30.97
CA ASP A 316 -1.51 10.21 -32.32
C ASP A 316 -1.13 11.68 -32.52
N GLU A 317 0.18 11.94 -32.62
CA GLU A 317 0.83 13.25 -32.64
C GLU A 317 0.43 14.16 -31.45
N THR A 318 -0.76 14.76 -31.51
CA THR A 318 -1.33 15.65 -30.47
C THR A 318 -2.84 15.45 -30.27
N ARG A 319 -3.42 14.40 -30.86
CA ARG A 319 -4.84 14.09 -30.80
C ARG A 319 -5.06 12.78 -30.08
N SER A 320 -6.14 12.70 -29.32
CA SER A 320 -6.60 11.42 -28.78
C SER A 320 -6.87 10.47 -29.93
N SER A 321 -6.40 9.23 -29.81
CA SER A 321 -6.80 8.16 -30.72
C SER A 321 -8.20 7.65 -30.36
N TRP A 322 -8.67 6.58 -31.02
CA TRP A 322 -10.02 6.04 -30.85
C TRP A 322 -10.26 5.43 -29.46
N GLY A 323 -9.19 4.96 -28.82
CA GLY A 323 -9.24 4.26 -27.56
C GLY A 323 -9.67 2.80 -27.72
N TYR A 324 -9.46 2.03 -26.65
CA TYR A 324 -9.97 0.67 -26.56
C TYR A 324 -11.42 0.64 -26.12
N SER A 325 -12.13 -0.41 -26.52
CA SER A 325 -13.54 -0.57 -26.15
C SER A 325 -13.75 -0.76 -24.65
N GLY A 326 -12.79 -1.34 -23.91
CA GLY A 326 -12.87 -1.59 -22.46
C GLY A 326 -11.56 -2.19 -21.90
N GLY A 327 -11.66 -3.11 -20.94
CA GLY A 327 -10.52 -3.91 -20.48
C GLY A 327 -10.76 -4.66 -19.18
N ASP A 328 -9.76 -5.41 -18.73
CA ASP A 328 -9.78 -6.20 -17.51
C ASP A 328 -8.92 -5.54 -16.42
N LEU A 329 -9.42 -5.52 -15.19
CA LEU A 329 -8.71 -5.02 -14.01
C LEU A 329 -8.67 -6.12 -12.96
N ALA A 330 -7.50 -6.75 -12.80
CA ALA A 330 -7.26 -7.66 -11.68
C ALA A 330 -7.03 -6.82 -10.42
N TYR A 331 -7.92 -6.89 -9.43
CA TYR A 331 -7.87 -6.09 -8.20
C TYR A 331 -7.60 -6.96 -6.98
N ASN A 332 -6.66 -6.54 -6.13
CA ASN A 332 -6.43 -7.16 -4.84
C ASN A 332 -6.85 -6.19 -3.71
N PRO A 333 -8.02 -6.38 -3.07
CA PRO A 333 -8.50 -5.48 -2.02
C PRO A 333 -7.72 -5.59 -0.70
N ASN A 334 -6.98 -6.68 -0.52
CA ASN A 334 -6.26 -6.98 0.71
C ASN A 334 -4.75 -6.72 0.58
N TRP A 335 -4.26 -6.34 -0.60
CA TRP A 335 -2.82 -6.21 -0.82
C TRP A 335 -2.46 -5.04 -1.73
N SER A 336 -1.36 -4.39 -1.36
CA SER A 336 -0.69 -3.35 -2.11
C SER A 336 0.81 -3.38 -1.76
N THR A 337 1.61 -2.53 -2.40
CA THR A 337 3.01 -2.37 -2.00
C THR A 337 3.13 -1.84 -0.57
N SER A 338 4.31 -1.99 0.05
CA SER A 338 4.54 -1.64 1.46
C SER A 338 4.30 -0.16 1.80
N ALA A 339 4.18 0.71 0.79
CA ALA A 339 3.97 2.14 0.93
C ALA A 339 2.62 2.64 0.38
N GLN A 340 1.69 1.72 0.05
CA GLN A 340 0.48 2.03 -0.70
C GLN A 340 -0.77 1.38 -0.09
N LEU A 341 -1.94 1.91 -0.45
CA LEU A 341 -3.24 1.33 -0.08
C LEU A 341 -3.84 0.64 -1.32
N PRO A 342 -4.53 -0.51 -1.16
CA PRO A 342 -5.24 -1.18 -2.26
C PRO A 342 -6.17 -0.25 -3.05
N LEU A 343 -6.86 0.66 -2.35
CA LEU A 343 -7.72 1.68 -2.95
C LEU A 343 -6.98 2.59 -3.93
N LEU A 344 -5.73 2.98 -3.61
CA LEU A 344 -4.92 3.85 -4.47
C LEU A 344 -4.50 3.11 -5.75
N ASP A 345 -4.17 1.83 -5.63
CA ASP A 345 -3.86 1.00 -6.80
C ASP A 345 -5.07 0.79 -7.69
N LEU A 346 -6.24 0.50 -7.12
CA LEU A 346 -7.49 0.38 -7.88
C LEU A 346 -7.77 1.66 -8.66
N TYR A 347 -7.71 2.82 -7.98
CA TYR A 347 -7.97 4.11 -8.62
C TYR A 347 -6.96 4.42 -9.73
N ARG A 348 -5.67 4.15 -9.50
CA ARG A 348 -4.63 4.31 -10.53
C ARG A 348 -4.90 3.42 -11.73
N CYS A 349 -5.28 2.16 -11.54
CA CYS A 349 -5.61 1.25 -12.63
C CYS A 349 -6.89 1.67 -13.37
N LEU A 350 -7.90 2.22 -12.69
CA LEU A 350 -9.07 2.81 -13.34
C LEU A 350 -8.69 4.07 -14.16
N CYS A 351 -7.73 4.87 -13.71
CA CYS A 351 -7.18 5.98 -14.49
C CYS A 351 -6.44 5.50 -15.75
N GLN A 352 -5.72 4.36 -15.65
CA GLN A 352 -5.11 3.71 -16.82
C GLN A 352 -6.19 3.23 -17.80
N GLY A 353 -7.26 2.61 -17.29
CA GLY A 353 -8.41 2.21 -18.10
C GLY A 353 -9.09 3.38 -18.79
N TRP A 354 -9.30 4.49 -18.08
CA TRP A 354 -9.81 5.73 -18.68
C TRP A 354 -8.91 6.20 -19.83
N ASN A 355 -7.59 6.32 -19.62
CA ASN A 355 -6.65 6.72 -20.67
C ASN A 355 -6.72 5.80 -21.89
N SER A 356 -6.81 4.49 -21.66
CA SER A 356 -6.93 3.50 -22.72
C SER A 356 -8.22 3.66 -23.51
N MET A 357 -9.36 3.84 -22.84
CA MET A 357 -10.68 4.01 -23.49
C MET A 357 -10.86 5.38 -24.15
N THR A 358 -10.11 6.40 -23.73
CA THR A 358 -10.14 7.74 -24.35
C THR A 358 -9.09 7.92 -25.43
N GLY A 359 -8.18 6.97 -25.62
CA GLY A 359 -7.08 7.12 -26.57
C GLY A 359 -6.06 8.18 -26.17
N THR A 360 -5.88 8.40 -24.86
CA THR A 360 -4.99 9.45 -24.31
C THR A 360 -3.78 8.88 -23.58
N VAL A 361 -3.38 7.64 -23.87
CA VAL A 361 -2.15 7.07 -23.30
C VAL A 361 -0.93 7.78 -23.88
N PHE A 362 -0.06 8.26 -22.99
CA PHE A 362 1.21 8.87 -23.38
C PHE A 362 2.19 7.79 -23.89
N PRO A 363 2.76 7.93 -25.10
CA PRO A 363 3.65 6.93 -25.68
C PRO A 363 4.98 6.85 -24.93
N GLY A 364 5.58 5.65 -24.91
CA GLY A 364 6.96 5.44 -24.50
C GLY A 364 7.22 5.56 -23.00
N GLN A 365 8.45 5.92 -22.66
CA GLN A 365 8.98 5.95 -21.29
C GLN A 365 9.66 7.29 -21.02
N THR A 366 9.64 7.74 -19.78
CA THR A 366 10.41 8.91 -19.29
C THR A 366 11.50 8.41 -18.34
N GLU A 367 12.70 8.98 -18.45
CA GLU A 367 13.80 8.69 -17.52
C GLU A 367 13.55 9.36 -16.16
N VAL A 368 13.54 8.56 -15.10
CA VAL A 368 13.31 9.03 -13.73
C VAL A 368 14.54 8.79 -12.87
N GLU A 369 14.92 9.77 -12.05
CA GLU A 369 16.04 9.66 -11.12
C GLU A 369 15.70 8.75 -9.92
N GLY A 370 16.42 7.63 -9.81
CA GLY A 370 16.33 6.69 -8.70
C GLY A 370 17.50 6.77 -7.72
N LYS A 371 17.41 6.02 -6.61
CA LYS A 371 18.51 5.89 -5.62
C LYS A 371 19.82 5.38 -6.25
N ASN A 372 19.73 4.60 -7.33
CA ASN A 372 20.87 3.96 -8.01
C ASN A 372 21.14 4.55 -9.41
N GLY A 373 20.66 5.76 -9.68
CA GLY A 373 20.75 6.43 -10.99
C GLY A 373 19.42 6.47 -11.74
N SER A 374 19.43 7.05 -12.93
CA SER A 374 18.25 7.16 -13.79
C SER A 374 17.83 5.80 -14.36
N TYR A 375 16.52 5.60 -14.49
CA TYR A 375 15.95 4.43 -15.14
C TYR A 375 14.65 4.82 -15.88
N PRO A 376 14.33 4.15 -17.00
CA PRO A 376 13.11 4.45 -17.75
C PRO A 376 11.87 3.91 -17.03
N VAL A 377 10.80 4.69 -17.06
CA VAL A 377 9.48 4.32 -16.51
C VAL A 377 8.40 4.61 -17.54
N ASP A 378 7.46 3.67 -17.70
CA ASP A 378 6.35 3.81 -18.65
C ASP A 378 5.53 5.07 -18.38
N ASN A 379 5.28 5.83 -19.44
CA ASN A 379 4.54 7.09 -19.34
C ASN A 379 3.10 6.87 -18.87
N LEU A 380 2.47 5.74 -19.21
CA LEU A 380 1.16 5.36 -18.67
C LEU A 380 1.15 5.29 -17.14
N LEU A 381 2.21 4.73 -16.54
CA LEU A 381 2.32 4.65 -15.08
C LEU A 381 2.49 6.05 -14.48
N LEU A 382 3.42 6.84 -15.01
CA LEU A 382 3.67 8.21 -14.53
C LEU A 382 2.42 9.11 -14.66
N GLN A 383 1.78 9.06 -15.83
CA GLN A 383 0.56 9.80 -16.14
C GLN A 383 -0.59 9.41 -15.19
N SER A 384 -0.78 8.12 -14.90
CA SER A 384 -1.82 7.65 -13.97
C SER A 384 -1.51 7.93 -12.49
N ILE A 385 -0.23 8.07 -12.12
CA ILE A 385 0.14 8.56 -10.79
C ILE A 385 -0.11 10.07 -10.67
N GLY A 386 0.02 10.83 -11.76
CA GLY A 386 0.05 12.28 -11.75
C GLY A 386 1.48 12.85 -11.61
N LEU A 387 2.47 12.11 -12.12
CA LEU A 387 3.85 12.54 -12.27
C LEU A 387 4.09 13.08 -13.68
N PRO A 388 4.99 14.08 -13.83
CA PRO A 388 5.32 14.63 -15.13
C PRO A 388 6.03 13.61 -16.02
N THR A 389 5.77 13.70 -17.32
CA THR A 389 6.45 12.94 -18.38
C THR A 389 7.06 13.90 -19.40
N ASP A 390 7.83 13.35 -20.34
CA ASP A 390 8.34 14.09 -21.51
C ASP A 390 7.26 14.34 -22.58
N CYS A 391 6.10 13.67 -22.50
CA CYS A 391 4.97 13.86 -23.40
C CYS A 391 4.08 15.02 -22.93
N LYS A 392 3.46 15.74 -23.88
CA LYS A 392 2.46 16.79 -23.60
C LYS A 392 1.20 16.58 -24.41
N PHE A 393 0.05 16.78 -23.78
CA PHE A 393 -1.25 16.64 -24.40
C PHE A 393 -2.22 17.72 -23.90
N THR A 394 -3.14 18.15 -24.77
CA THR A 394 -4.14 19.16 -24.40
C THR A 394 -5.42 18.47 -23.95
N PHE A 395 -5.67 18.47 -22.65
CA PHE A 395 -6.94 18.02 -22.07
C PHE A 395 -7.89 19.23 -21.98
N GLY A 396 -8.88 19.28 -22.85
CA GLY A 396 -9.78 20.44 -22.96
C GLY A 396 -9.01 21.68 -23.43
N SER A 397 -8.77 22.64 -22.53
CA SER A 397 -8.01 23.87 -22.80
C SER A 397 -6.60 23.87 -22.20
N SER A 398 -6.23 22.83 -21.43
CA SER A 398 -4.98 22.79 -20.66
C SER A 398 -3.96 21.87 -21.31
N LEU A 399 -2.79 22.41 -21.66
CA LEU A 399 -1.64 21.63 -22.10
C LEU A 399 -0.91 21.06 -20.86
N LEU A 400 -0.99 19.75 -20.67
CA LEU A 400 -0.44 19.04 -19.51
C LEU A 400 0.61 18.02 -19.94
N ASN A 401 1.53 17.68 -19.03
CA ASN A 401 2.50 16.59 -19.20
C ASN A 401 2.23 15.41 -18.25
N THR A 402 0.99 15.32 -17.76
CA THR A 402 0.40 14.22 -16.99
C THR A 402 -1.12 14.33 -17.13
N ASN A 403 -1.88 13.43 -16.50
CA ASN A 403 -3.35 13.52 -16.53
C ASN A 403 -3.89 14.77 -15.78
N PRO A 404 -5.10 15.24 -16.11
CA PRO A 404 -5.82 16.17 -15.25
C PRO A 404 -5.93 15.59 -13.83
N SER A 405 -5.95 16.45 -12.81
CA SER A 405 -5.82 16.00 -11.42
C SER A 405 -6.83 14.93 -11.02
N ASP A 406 -8.06 15.02 -11.53
CA ASP A 406 -9.14 14.09 -11.21
C ASP A 406 -8.99 12.70 -11.85
N PHE A 407 -7.96 12.50 -12.68
CA PHE A 407 -7.64 11.25 -13.36
C PHE A 407 -6.23 10.77 -12.97
N THR A 408 -5.83 10.99 -11.71
CA THR A 408 -4.52 10.61 -11.15
C THR A 408 -4.59 10.06 -9.73
N GLU A 409 -3.71 9.11 -9.38
CA GLU A 409 -3.51 8.65 -7.98
C GLU A 409 -3.28 9.84 -7.03
N ASN A 410 -2.48 10.84 -7.45
CA ASN A 410 -2.23 12.04 -6.67
C ASN A 410 -3.47 12.92 -6.46
N GLY A 411 -4.44 12.90 -7.38
CA GLY A 411 -5.76 13.51 -7.19
C GLY A 411 -6.51 12.87 -6.03
N LEU A 412 -6.58 11.54 -6.02
CA LEU A 412 -7.20 10.79 -4.92
C LEU A 412 -6.44 10.99 -3.59
N ARG A 413 -5.11 10.94 -3.60
CA ARG A 413 -4.28 11.22 -2.42
C ARG A 413 -4.60 12.59 -1.85
N ARG A 414 -4.70 13.63 -2.69
CA ARG A 414 -5.07 14.98 -2.25
C ARG A 414 -6.48 15.03 -1.66
N ALA A 415 -7.46 14.38 -2.30
CA ALA A 415 -8.84 14.32 -1.80
C ALA A 415 -8.92 13.61 -0.44
N LEU A 416 -8.03 12.64 -0.22
CA LEU A 416 -7.87 11.94 1.05
C LEU A 416 -6.84 12.60 1.99
N GLN A 417 -6.32 13.80 1.71
CA GLN A 417 -5.32 14.47 2.56
C GLN A 417 -4.07 13.61 2.86
N LEU A 418 -3.68 12.75 1.94
CA LEU A 418 -2.48 11.92 2.01
C LEU A 418 -1.29 12.63 1.37
N GLU A 419 -0.07 12.21 1.72
CA GLU A 419 1.13 12.67 1.02
C GLU A 419 1.04 12.31 -0.47
N LEU A 420 1.42 13.26 -1.31
CA LEU A 420 1.49 13.04 -2.76
C LEU A 420 2.68 12.15 -3.08
N ARG A 421 2.47 11.25 -4.03
CA ARG A 421 3.53 10.44 -4.60
C ARG A 421 4.40 11.33 -5.49
N THR A 422 5.69 11.39 -5.21
CA THR A 422 6.67 12.17 -5.96
C THR A 422 7.62 11.30 -6.80
N ARG A 423 7.47 9.97 -6.72
CA ARG A 423 8.29 8.98 -7.41
C ARG A 423 7.45 7.76 -7.81
N PRO A 424 7.84 7.02 -8.87
CA PRO A 424 7.02 5.97 -9.46
C PRO A 424 6.88 4.70 -8.64
#